data_AF-A0A3S8V343-F1
#
_entry.id   AF-A0A3S8V343-F1
#
_cell.length_a   1.000
_cell.length_b   1.000
_cell.length_c   1.000
_cell.angle_alpha   90.00
_cell.angle_beta   90.00
_cell.angle_gamma   90.00
#
_symmetry.space_group_name_H-M   'P 1'
#
loop_
_entity.id
_entity.type
_entity.pdbx_description
1 polymer ?
#
loop_
_entity_poly.entity_id
_entity_poly.type
_entity_poly.pdbx_seq_one_letter_code
_entity_poly.pdbx_strand_id
1 'polypeptide(L)'
;MEESLTAVKEALSLLDKYVLMAAENVIKPKIIYKDFKSVLLLSFYKNQLIQIFQQKAIVCLSLYAVSNSCCHQQNSSTEEGILKEYEFLWTILKGVFLFHRPFNKYSALEVIRSSVQYGISIKDENQYKLNTAMNKQIRIFCECLWPFVESYWVMATTLLDLQVFDISQFVTLNNIQEGLNTSTKEITKEELIQRSHFLAESLFFKGKVRYYESCSHDTLKAALRSYQDMQIVEVVKAPDSKVRTSVMLTEYYRIPEHLQRLIDHIDRFRKGSLEEMNVLDAKAVVYSSVMKREQHSTEEPMIAKL
;
A
#
# COMPACT_ATOMS: atom_id res chain seq x y z
N MET A 1 -13.90 3.66 31.62
CA MET A 1 -14.51 4.21 30.37
C MET A 1 -14.64 5.73 30.44
N GLU A 2 -15.04 6.31 31.59
CA GLU A 2 -15.07 7.76 31.78
C GLU A 2 -13.69 8.41 31.69
N GLU A 3 -12.66 7.85 32.34
CA GLU A 3 -11.30 8.41 32.32
C GLU A 3 -10.69 8.53 30.91
N SER A 4 -10.96 7.56 30.03
CA SER A 4 -10.52 7.61 28.63
C SER A 4 -11.24 8.68 27.82
N LEU A 5 -12.49 8.99 28.17
CA LEU A 5 -13.27 10.04 27.51
C LEU A 5 -12.82 11.42 27.99
N THR A 6 -12.45 11.53 29.27
CA THR A 6 -11.87 12.73 29.88
C THR A 6 -10.52 13.05 29.25
N ALA A 7 -9.62 12.07 29.14
CA ALA A 7 -8.31 12.25 28.51
C ALA A 7 -8.41 12.66 27.02
N VAL A 8 -9.36 12.08 26.28
CA VAL A 8 -9.62 12.46 24.88
C VAL A 8 -10.22 13.87 24.79
N LYS A 9 -11.12 14.24 25.70
CA LYS A 9 -11.70 15.60 25.76
C LYS A 9 -10.66 16.65 26.14
N GLU A 10 -9.77 16.35 27.08
CA GLU A 10 -8.64 17.21 27.44
C GLU A 10 -7.62 17.32 26.31
N ALA A 11 -7.30 16.21 25.64
CA ALA A 11 -6.43 16.25 24.46
C ALA A 11 -7.04 17.11 23.34
N LEU A 12 -8.35 17.00 23.10
CA LEU A 12 -9.06 17.83 22.13
C LEU A 12 -9.12 19.31 22.54
N SER A 13 -9.33 19.62 23.83
CA SER A 13 -9.33 21.01 24.32
C SER A 13 -7.95 21.67 24.22
N LEU A 14 -6.88 20.89 24.38
CA LEU A 14 -5.50 21.34 24.16
C LEU A 14 -5.20 21.61 22.68
N LEU A 15 -5.86 20.87 21.78
CA LEU A 15 -5.69 20.97 20.33
C LEU A 15 -6.63 21.98 19.66
N ASP A 16 -7.61 22.52 20.38
CA ASP A 16 -8.64 23.44 19.89
C ASP A 16 -8.06 24.68 19.18
N LYS A 17 -6.88 25.15 19.61
CA LYS A 17 -6.13 26.26 18.97
C LYS A 17 -5.51 25.91 17.61
N TYR A 18 -5.44 24.62 17.26
CA TYR A 18 -4.77 24.10 16.07
C TYR A 18 -5.71 23.36 15.11
N VAL A 19 -6.97 23.13 15.52
CA VAL A 19 -7.99 22.45 14.72
C VAL A 19 -9.08 23.46 14.37
N LEU A 20 -8.99 24.09 13.19
CA LEU A 20 -10.12 24.86 12.67
C LEU A 20 -11.13 23.90 12.04
N MET A 21 -12.37 23.92 12.54
CA MET A 21 -13.51 23.33 11.87
C MET A 21 -13.95 24.23 10.71
N ALA A 22 -14.08 23.69 9.49
CA ALA A 22 -14.77 24.39 8.41
C ALA A 22 -15.53 23.44 7.46
N ALA A 23 -16.83 23.77 7.35
CA ALA A 23 -17.84 23.52 6.32
C ALA A 23 -18.39 22.10 6.04
N GLU A 24 -19.72 22.03 6.25
CA GLU A 24 -20.77 21.12 5.76
C GLU A 24 -20.32 19.71 5.34
N ASN A 25 -20.41 18.80 6.32
CA ASN A 25 -20.40 17.34 6.19
C ASN A 25 -19.05 16.61 6.13
N VAL A 26 -17.90 17.29 6.23
CA VAL A 26 -16.62 16.60 6.48
C VAL A 26 -15.77 17.35 7.50
N ILE A 27 -15.56 16.74 8.67
CA ILE A 27 -14.58 17.23 9.66
C ILE A 27 -13.19 16.87 9.12
N LYS A 28 -12.53 17.82 8.45
CA LYS A 28 -11.08 17.76 8.19
C LYS A 28 -10.37 18.76 9.09
N PRO A 29 -9.44 18.33 9.96
CA PRO A 29 -8.63 19.26 10.73
C PRO A 29 -7.76 20.07 9.77
N LYS A 30 -7.98 21.38 9.69
CA LYS A 30 -7.02 22.29 9.06
C LYS A 30 -5.93 22.57 10.08
N ILE A 31 -4.91 21.71 10.14
CA ILE A 31 -3.73 21.94 10.97
C ILE A 31 -3.00 23.14 10.36
N ILE A 32 -3.18 24.32 10.97
CA ILE A 32 -2.34 25.47 10.65
C ILE A 32 -0.99 25.18 11.29
N TYR A 33 -0.02 24.78 10.47
CA TYR A 33 1.37 24.64 10.87
C TYR A 33 1.95 26.03 11.20
N LYS A 34 1.62 26.56 12.39
CA LYS A 34 2.16 27.84 12.86
C LYS A 34 3.66 27.73 13.19
N ASP A 35 4.14 26.53 13.52
CA ASP A 35 5.53 26.25 13.86
C ASP A 35 5.99 24.92 13.27
N PHE A 36 6.95 24.98 12.34
CA PHE A 36 7.59 23.82 11.73
C PHE A 36 8.23 22.88 12.77
N LYS A 37 8.69 23.43 13.92
CA LYS A 37 9.26 22.63 15.01
C LYS A 37 8.23 21.67 15.62
N SER A 38 6.98 22.11 15.78
CA SER A 38 5.91 21.27 16.30
C SER A 38 5.59 20.11 15.35
N VAL A 39 5.66 20.34 14.03
CA VAL A 39 5.46 19.29 13.02
C VAL A 39 6.56 18.24 13.10
N LEU A 40 7.81 18.68 13.12
CA LEU A 40 8.95 17.78 13.24
C LEU A 40 8.89 16.96 14.54
N LEU A 41 8.51 17.60 15.64
CA LEU A 41 8.36 16.92 16.94
C LEU A 41 7.22 15.90 16.92
N LEU A 42 6.06 16.22 16.33
CA LEU A 42 4.96 15.27 16.17
C LEU A 42 5.34 14.11 15.26
N SER A 43 6.05 14.36 14.15
CA SER A 43 6.59 13.32 13.28
C SER A 43 7.59 12.42 14.03
N PHE A 44 8.43 12.99 14.88
CA PHE A 44 9.36 12.24 15.72
C PHE A 44 8.62 11.30 16.69
N TYR A 45 7.61 11.79 17.42
CA TYR A 45 6.81 10.96 18.32
C TYR A 45 5.99 9.90 17.57
N LYS A 46 5.40 10.25 16.42
CA LYS A 46 4.73 9.29 15.53
C LYS A 46 5.67 8.14 15.18
N ASN A 47 6.91 8.44 14.78
CA ASN A 47 7.89 7.42 14.43
C ASN A 47 8.26 6.53 15.62
N GLN A 48 8.40 7.09 16.82
CA GLN A 48 8.63 6.29 18.04
C GLN A 48 7.45 5.36 18.35
N LEU A 49 6.22 5.86 18.24
CA LEU A 49 5.01 5.05 18.46
C LEU A 49 4.94 3.88 17.48
N ILE A 50 5.28 4.12 16.20
CA ILE A 50 5.29 3.04 15.21
C ILE A 50 6.27 1.93 15.62
N GLN A 51 7.49 2.26 16.08
CA GLN A 51 8.46 1.25 16.52
C GLN A 51 7.98 0.44 17.74
N ILE A 52 7.32 1.10 18.70
CA ILE A 52 6.78 0.45 19.90
C ILE A 52 5.64 -0.51 19.52
N PHE A 53 4.74 -0.07 18.65
CA PHE A 53 3.51 -0.80 18.32
C PHE A 53 3.58 -1.60 17.01
N GLN A 54 4.76 -1.71 16.38
CA GLN A 54 4.92 -2.31 15.06
C GLN A 54 4.30 -3.70 14.95
N GLN A 55 4.53 -4.59 15.93
CA GLN A 55 4.00 -5.95 15.88
C GLN A 55 2.47 -5.98 15.97
N LYS A 56 1.89 -5.14 16.83
CA LYS A 56 0.43 -5.00 16.95
C LYS A 56 -0.17 -4.43 15.67
N ALA A 57 0.50 -3.44 15.08
CA ALA A 57 0.07 -2.83 13.83
C ALA A 57 0.13 -3.81 12.65
N ILE A 58 1.19 -4.64 12.55
CA ILE A 58 1.27 -5.70 11.54
C ILE A 58 0.12 -6.69 11.74
N VAL A 59 -0.12 -7.19 12.96
CA VAL A 59 -1.27 -8.09 13.22
C VAL A 59 -2.61 -7.45 12.85
N CYS A 60 -2.82 -6.18 13.18
CA CYS A 60 -4.05 -5.46 12.80
C CYS A 60 -4.23 -5.41 11.28
N LEU A 61 -3.16 -5.09 10.53
CA LEU A 61 -3.21 -5.07 9.07
C LEU A 61 -3.38 -6.47 8.47
N SER A 62 -2.77 -7.50 9.04
CA SER A 62 -2.95 -8.89 8.59
C SER A 62 -4.39 -9.35 8.77
N LEU A 63 -4.97 -9.12 9.95
CA LEU A 63 -6.38 -9.39 10.22
C LEU A 63 -7.30 -8.57 9.31
N TYR A 64 -6.91 -7.32 9.02
CA TYR A 64 -7.63 -6.45 8.10
C TYR A 64 -7.65 -7.00 6.67
N ALA A 65 -6.50 -7.36 6.11
CA ALA A 65 -6.41 -7.93 4.76
C ALA A 65 -7.15 -9.26 4.62
N VAL A 66 -7.06 -10.10 5.65
CA VAL A 66 -7.85 -11.33 5.75
C VAL A 66 -9.34 -11.03 5.71
N SER A 67 -9.81 -10.08 6.52
CA SER A 67 -11.22 -9.68 6.59
C SER A 67 -11.73 -9.11 5.27
N ASN A 68 -10.89 -8.36 4.54
CA ASN A 68 -11.22 -7.83 3.22
C ASN A 68 -11.31 -8.92 2.13
N SER A 69 -10.62 -10.05 2.32
CA SER A 69 -10.59 -11.16 1.35
C SER A 69 -11.77 -12.13 1.50
N CYS A 70 -12.59 -11.98 2.56
CA CYS A 70 -13.59 -12.96 2.97
C CYS A 70 -14.83 -13.08 2.07
N CYS A 71 -14.88 -12.41 0.90
CA CYS A 71 -15.99 -12.61 -0.03
C CYS A 71 -15.98 -14.00 -0.69
N HIS A 72 -14.85 -14.73 -0.77
CA HIS A 72 -14.79 -16.00 -1.54
C HIS A 72 -14.00 -17.19 -0.97
N GLN A 73 -13.37 -17.15 0.22
CA GLN A 73 -12.61 -18.31 0.74
C GLN A 73 -12.81 -18.58 2.24
N GLN A 74 -13.24 -19.79 2.58
CA GLN A 74 -13.52 -20.22 3.97
C GLN A 74 -12.28 -20.34 4.88
N ASN A 75 -11.06 -20.21 4.34
CA ASN A 75 -9.80 -20.43 5.06
C ASN A 75 -9.01 -19.15 5.37
N SER A 76 -9.47 -17.95 4.97
CA SER A 76 -8.66 -16.73 5.14
C SER A 76 -8.49 -16.33 6.61
N SER A 77 -9.49 -16.59 7.45
CA SER A 77 -9.55 -16.16 8.86
C SER A 77 -8.94 -17.13 9.88
N THR A 78 -8.26 -18.20 9.43
CA THR A 78 -7.56 -19.11 10.35
C THR A 78 -6.24 -18.51 10.84
N GLU A 79 -5.69 -19.09 11.91
CA GLU A 79 -4.39 -18.69 12.44
C GLU A 79 -3.28 -18.77 11.38
N GLU A 80 -3.29 -19.81 10.54
CA GLU A 80 -2.34 -19.96 9.44
C GLU A 80 -2.52 -18.90 8.34
N GLY A 81 -3.76 -18.53 8.01
CA GLY A 81 -4.05 -17.49 7.04
C GLY A 81 -3.48 -16.15 7.47
N ILE A 82 -3.73 -15.77 8.72
CA ILE A 82 -3.24 -14.51 9.31
C ILE A 82 -1.72 -14.52 9.43
N LEU A 83 -1.12 -15.66 9.80
CA LEU A 83 0.33 -15.79 9.86
C LEU A 83 0.97 -15.56 8.49
N LYS A 84 0.40 -16.08 7.40
CA LYS A 84 0.92 -15.83 6.04
C LYS A 84 0.89 -14.35 5.69
N GLU A 85 -0.20 -13.66 5.99
CA GLU A 85 -0.32 -12.22 5.74
C GLU A 85 0.61 -11.40 6.65
N TYR A 86 0.83 -11.84 7.89
CA TYR A 86 1.78 -11.24 8.82
C TYR A 86 3.22 -11.40 8.33
N GLU A 87 3.60 -12.60 7.89
CA GLU A 87 4.92 -12.90 7.34
C GLU A 87 5.18 -12.10 6.06
N PHE A 88 4.18 -11.97 5.19
CA PHE A 88 4.26 -11.14 3.99
C PHE A 88 4.54 -9.67 4.34
N LEU A 89 3.72 -9.07 5.23
CA LEU A 89 3.92 -7.68 5.67
C LEU A 89 5.28 -7.47 6.34
N TRP A 90 5.68 -8.40 7.20
CA TRP A 90 7.00 -8.36 7.84
C TRP A 90 8.11 -8.35 6.78
N THR A 91 8.01 -9.23 5.80
CA THR A 91 9.01 -9.40 4.74
C THR A 91 9.14 -8.15 3.88
N ILE A 92 8.02 -7.56 3.45
CA ILE A 92 8.08 -6.34 2.63
C ILE A 92 8.57 -5.16 3.49
N LEU A 93 8.10 -5.00 4.73
CA LEU A 93 8.36 -3.80 5.55
C LEU A 93 9.69 -3.84 6.34
N LYS A 94 10.44 -4.94 6.34
CA LYS A 94 11.74 -5.07 7.06
C LYS A 94 12.79 -4.03 6.67
N GLY A 95 12.68 -3.44 5.48
CA GLY A 95 13.59 -2.38 5.03
C GLY A 95 13.28 -1.00 5.61
N VAL A 96 12.10 -0.82 6.22
CA VAL A 96 11.63 0.45 6.78
C VAL A 96 11.67 0.44 8.31
N PHE A 97 11.45 -0.71 8.94
CA PHE A 97 11.41 -0.85 10.39
C PHE A 97 12.66 -1.51 10.95
N LEU A 98 13.03 -1.11 12.17
CA LEU A 98 14.14 -1.73 12.89
C LEU A 98 13.59 -2.92 13.68
N PHE A 99 13.59 -4.08 13.03
CA PHE A 99 13.30 -5.33 13.70
C PHE A 99 14.52 -5.81 14.47
N HIS A 100 14.43 -5.79 15.80
CA HIS A 100 15.50 -6.20 16.71
C HIS A 100 15.84 -7.69 16.63
N ARG A 101 14.96 -8.48 16.01
CA ARG A 101 15.09 -9.93 15.85
C ARG A 101 14.66 -10.33 14.45
N PRO A 102 15.25 -11.39 13.86
CA PRO A 102 14.75 -11.95 12.61
C PRO A 102 13.32 -12.47 12.80
N PHE A 103 12.63 -12.68 11.67
CA PHE A 103 11.29 -13.26 11.68
C PHE A 103 11.31 -14.61 12.42
N ASN A 104 10.37 -14.79 13.35
CA ASN A 104 10.15 -16.04 14.05
C ASN A 104 8.66 -16.36 14.04
N LYS A 105 8.30 -17.48 13.43
CA LYS A 105 6.92 -17.96 13.31
C LYS A 105 6.25 -18.14 14.68
N TYR A 106 6.94 -18.68 15.68
CA TYR A 106 6.37 -18.88 17.02
C TYR A 106 6.06 -17.54 17.70
N SER A 107 6.98 -16.57 17.61
CA SER A 107 6.75 -15.23 18.14
C SER A 107 5.62 -14.52 17.41
N ALA A 108 5.53 -14.65 16.08
CA ALA A 108 4.42 -14.08 15.30
C ALA A 108 3.07 -14.68 15.73
N LEU A 109 3.00 -16.00 15.90
CA LEU A 109 1.79 -16.68 16.40
C LEU A 109 1.41 -16.24 17.82
N GLU A 110 2.40 -16.03 18.70
CA GLU A 110 2.17 -15.51 20.04
C GLU A 110 1.54 -14.10 19.99
N VAL A 111 2.03 -13.21 19.12
CA VAL A 111 1.43 -11.87 18.93
C VAL A 111 0.01 -11.98 18.39
N ILE A 112 -0.25 -12.86 17.41
CA ILE A 112 -1.59 -13.10 16.86
C ILE A 112 -2.54 -13.60 17.96
N ARG A 113 -2.14 -14.58 18.75
CA ARG A 113 -2.96 -15.11 19.86
C ARG A 113 -3.20 -14.06 20.95
N SER A 114 -2.17 -13.28 21.28
CA SER A 114 -2.26 -12.18 22.25
C SER A 114 -3.18 -11.05 21.79
N SER A 115 -3.45 -10.93 20.49
CA SER A 115 -4.38 -9.93 19.96
C SER A 115 -5.81 -10.09 20.48
N VAL A 116 -6.20 -11.29 20.90
CA VAL A 116 -7.48 -11.55 21.60
C VAL A 116 -7.48 -10.91 22.99
N GLN A 117 -6.39 -11.04 23.74
CA GLN A 117 -6.26 -10.46 25.09
C GLN A 117 -6.26 -8.93 25.05
N TYR A 118 -5.71 -8.34 23.99
CA TYR A 118 -5.75 -6.90 23.77
C TYR A 118 -7.09 -6.40 23.20
N GLY A 119 -8.04 -7.31 22.95
CA GLY A 119 -9.34 -7.01 22.36
C GLY A 119 -9.31 -6.60 20.89
N ILE A 120 -8.17 -6.72 20.20
CA ILE A 120 -8.02 -6.40 18.76
C ILE A 120 -8.84 -7.38 17.91
N SER A 121 -8.81 -8.66 18.26
CA SER A 121 -9.54 -9.71 17.56
C SER A 121 -10.47 -10.49 18.50
N ILE A 122 -11.52 -11.06 17.95
CA ILE A 122 -12.39 -12.04 18.61
C ILE A 122 -12.11 -13.40 17.96
N LYS A 123 -11.95 -14.43 18.78
CA LYS A 123 -11.79 -15.82 18.32
C LYS A 123 -13.11 -16.57 18.44
N ASP A 124 -13.58 -17.12 17.33
CA ASP A 124 -14.85 -17.82 17.18
C ASP A 124 -14.60 -19.17 16.50
N GLU A 125 -14.74 -20.28 17.23
CA GLU A 125 -14.61 -21.67 16.76
C GLU A 125 -13.32 -22.04 15.95
N ASN A 126 -12.29 -21.17 15.96
CA ASN A 126 -10.97 -21.19 15.25
C ASN A 126 -10.79 -20.12 14.16
N GLN A 127 -11.75 -19.25 13.96
CA GLN A 127 -11.58 -18.06 13.12
C GLN A 127 -11.30 -16.84 13.96
N TYR A 128 -10.38 -15.98 13.50
CA TYR A 128 -10.18 -14.67 14.08
C TYR A 128 -10.93 -13.64 13.24
N LYS A 129 -11.66 -12.76 13.93
CA LYS A 129 -12.37 -11.63 13.33
C LYS A 129 -11.90 -10.35 14.02
N LEU A 130 -11.84 -9.24 13.29
CA LEU A 130 -11.58 -7.94 13.90
C LEU A 130 -12.71 -7.58 14.88
N ASN A 131 -12.33 -7.10 16.07
CA ASN A 131 -13.30 -6.64 17.05
C ASN A 131 -13.85 -5.27 16.64
N THR A 132 -15.09 -5.24 16.15
CA THR A 132 -15.75 -4.00 15.72
C THR A 132 -15.90 -2.97 16.85
N ALA A 133 -15.98 -3.41 18.11
CA ALA A 133 -16.02 -2.50 19.26
C ALA A 133 -14.72 -1.71 19.45
N MET A 134 -13.59 -2.24 18.96
CA MET A 134 -12.27 -1.61 19.02
C MET A 134 -11.83 -0.96 17.70
N ASN A 135 -12.78 -0.69 16.79
CA ASN A 135 -12.49 -0.14 15.46
C ASN A 135 -11.59 1.11 15.52
N LYS A 136 -11.83 2.03 16.48
CA LYS A 136 -11.00 3.25 16.63
C LYS A 136 -9.54 2.91 16.95
N GLN A 137 -9.30 1.96 17.86
CA GLN A 137 -7.96 1.54 18.26
C GLN A 137 -7.26 0.76 17.15
N ILE A 138 -7.97 -0.18 16.51
CA ILE A 138 -7.50 -0.93 15.35
C ILE A 138 -7.10 0.04 14.24
N ARG A 139 -7.92 1.05 13.98
CA ARG A 139 -7.62 2.09 12.99
C ARG A 139 -6.35 2.84 13.33
N ILE A 140 -6.11 3.24 14.59
CA ILE A 140 -4.85 3.89 14.98
C ILE A 140 -3.65 3.01 14.61
N PHE A 141 -3.72 1.71 14.89
CA PHE A 141 -2.66 0.78 14.53
C PHE A 141 -2.48 0.64 13.00
N CYS A 142 -3.57 0.60 12.23
CA CYS A 142 -3.49 0.57 10.77
C CYS A 142 -2.93 1.88 10.18
N GLU A 143 -3.31 3.04 10.73
CA GLU A 143 -2.82 4.38 10.31
C GLU A 143 -1.31 4.54 10.51
N CYS A 144 -0.72 3.80 11.47
CA CYS A 144 0.72 3.73 11.64
C CYS A 144 1.44 3.11 10.44
N LEU A 145 0.81 2.17 9.73
CA LEU A 145 1.46 1.36 8.70
C LEU A 145 0.96 1.61 7.28
N TRP A 146 -0.28 2.08 7.11
CA TRP A 146 -0.85 2.36 5.79
C TRP A 146 0.00 3.24 4.88
N PRO A 147 0.64 4.34 5.35
CA PRO A 147 1.49 5.15 4.47
C PRO A 147 2.63 4.35 3.83
N PHE A 148 3.20 3.41 4.58
CA PHE A 148 4.26 2.53 4.08
C PHE A 148 3.70 1.48 3.12
N VAL A 149 2.58 0.84 3.46
CA VAL A 149 1.89 -0.10 2.55
C VAL A 149 1.58 0.55 1.20
N GLU A 150 1.06 1.79 1.21
CA GLU A 150 0.78 2.54 -0.02
C GLU A 150 2.06 2.85 -0.81
N SER A 151 3.18 3.14 -0.15
CA SER A 151 4.47 3.33 -0.83
C SER A 151 4.92 2.07 -1.58
N TYR A 152 4.77 0.92 -0.93
CA TYR A 152 5.11 -0.38 -1.52
C TYR A 152 4.18 -0.68 -2.70
N TRP A 153 2.87 -0.49 -2.52
CA TRP A 153 1.91 -0.65 -3.60
C TRP A 153 2.23 0.26 -4.81
N VAL A 154 2.60 1.53 -4.58
CA VAL A 154 3.01 2.44 -5.66
C VAL A 154 4.29 1.96 -6.35
N MET A 155 5.31 1.53 -5.60
CA MET A 155 6.52 0.97 -6.18
C MET A 155 6.21 -0.27 -7.04
N ALA A 156 5.41 -1.21 -6.52
CA ALA A 156 4.98 -2.40 -7.28
C ALA A 156 4.21 -2.01 -8.55
N THR A 157 3.33 -1.02 -8.47
CA THR A 157 2.61 -0.49 -9.64
C THR A 157 3.57 0.14 -10.66
N THR A 158 4.60 0.84 -10.20
CA THR A 158 5.63 1.42 -11.09
C THR A 158 6.43 0.33 -11.82
N LEU A 159 6.59 -0.85 -11.22
CA LEU A 159 7.29 -1.97 -11.86
C LEU A 159 6.57 -2.47 -13.13
N LEU A 160 5.27 -2.19 -13.30
CA LEU A 160 4.56 -2.48 -14.55
C LEU A 160 5.18 -1.71 -15.74
N ASP A 161 5.76 -0.53 -15.51
CA ASP A 161 6.46 0.23 -16.56
C ASP A 161 7.72 -0.48 -17.08
N LEU A 162 8.21 -1.51 -16.39
CA LEU A 162 9.33 -2.34 -16.83
C LEU A 162 8.90 -3.45 -17.80
N GLN A 163 7.60 -3.75 -17.89
CA GLN A 163 7.07 -4.75 -18.81
C GLN A 163 6.95 -4.17 -20.22
N VAL A 164 7.59 -4.83 -21.19
CA VAL A 164 7.50 -4.46 -22.61
C VAL A 164 6.62 -5.47 -23.32
N PHE A 165 5.40 -5.04 -23.65
CA PHE A 165 4.47 -5.83 -24.45
C PHE A 165 4.97 -5.87 -25.90
N ASP A 166 5.47 -7.03 -26.33
CA ASP A 166 5.79 -7.25 -27.73
C ASP A 166 4.51 -7.63 -28.49
N ILE A 167 3.98 -6.68 -29.26
CA ILE A 167 2.76 -6.84 -30.06
C ILE A 167 2.94 -7.95 -31.12
N SER A 168 4.18 -8.31 -31.49
CA SER A 168 4.42 -9.37 -32.47
C SER A 168 4.05 -10.78 -31.97
N GLN A 169 4.01 -11.01 -30.64
CA GLN A 169 3.58 -12.29 -30.07
C GLN A 169 2.06 -12.50 -30.11
N PHE A 170 1.27 -11.42 -30.22
CA PHE A 170 -0.19 -11.53 -30.31
C PHE A 170 -0.66 -12.21 -31.61
N VAL A 171 0.12 -12.14 -32.70
CA VAL A 171 -0.24 -12.75 -33.99
C VAL A 171 -0.13 -14.29 -33.96
N THR A 172 0.63 -14.85 -33.02
CA THR A 172 0.85 -16.31 -32.89
C THR A 172 0.00 -16.96 -31.81
N LEU A 173 -0.94 -16.23 -31.19
CA LEU A 173 -1.76 -16.71 -30.06
C LEU A 173 -3.14 -17.26 -30.46
N ASN A 174 -3.42 -17.46 -31.75
CA ASN A 174 -4.63 -18.18 -32.14
C ASN A 174 -4.59 -19.70 -31.84
N ASN A 175 -3.49 -20.26 -31.29
CA ASN A 175 -3.40 -21.72 -31.09
C ASN A 175 -2.71 -22.26 -29.81
N ILE A 176 -2.19 -21.47 -28.86
CA ILE A 176 -1.57 -22.04 -27.63
C ILE A 176 -1.81 -21.15 -26.40
N GLN A 177 -2.37 -21.75 -25.33
CA GLN A 177 -2.58 -21.15 -24.01
C GLN A 177 -1.29 -21.12 -23.16
N GLU A 178 -0.23 -20.50 -23.66
CA GLU A 178 0.98 -20.22 -22.85
C GLU A 178 1.10 -18.71 -22.64
N GLY A 179 1.30 -18.29 -21.39
CA GLY A 179 1.27 -16.88 -20.98
C GLY A 179 2.24 -16.02 -21.78
N LEU A 180 1.82 -14.77 -22.07
CA LEU A 180 2.64 -13.77 -22.76
C LEU A 180 3.90 -13.47 -21.94
N ASN A 181 5.04 -14.06 -22.32
CA ASN A 181 6.34 -13.69 -21.78
C ASN A 181 6.75 -12.33 -22.35
N THR A 182 6.63 -11.28 -21.54
CA THR A 182 7.04 -9.92 -21.94
C THR A 182 8.55 -9.74 -21.80
N SER A 183 9.16 -8.95 -22.69
CA SER A 183 10.54 -8.49 -22.51
C SER A 183 10.60 -7.45 -21.39
N THR A 184 11.77 -7.28 -20.76
CA THR A 184 11.95 -6.31 -19.68
C THR A 184 12.78 -5.12 -20.11
N LYS A 185 12.28 -3.93 -19.85
CA LYS A 185 13.04 -2.69 -20.02
C LYS A 185 14.01 -2.51 -18.87
N GLU A 186 15.27 -2.21 -19.20
CA GLU A 186 16.26 -1.78 -18.22
C GLU A 186 16.12 -0.28 -17.93
N ILE A 187 15.96 0.08 -16.66
CA ILE A 187 15.90 1.47 -16.19
C ILE A 187 16.86 1.64 -15.01
N THR A 188 17.47 2.83 -14.88
CA THR A 188 18.35 3.10 -13.74
C THR A 188 17.56 3.15 -12.44
N LYS A 189 18.19 2.75 -11.33
CA LYS A 189 17.55 2.78 -10.01
C LYS A 189 16.97 4.16 -9.66
N GLU A 190 17.73 5.22 -9.91
CA GLU A 190 17.36 6.60 -9.62
C GLU A 190 16.15 7.03 -10.44
N GLU A 191 16.11 6.68 -11.72
CA GLU A 191 14.99 6.98 -12.60
C GLU A 191 13.72 6.24 -12.17
N LEU A 192 13.82 4.96 -11.79
CA LEU A 192 12.67 4.19 -11.31
C LEU A 192 12.07 4.80 -10.03
N ILE A 193 12.92 5.16 -9.06
CA ILE A 193 12.49 5.84 -7.84
C ILE A 193 11.80 7.17 -8.16
N GLN A 194 12.35 7.95 -9.10
CA GLN A 194 11.77 9.23 -9.50
C GLN A 194 10.38 9.05 -10.14
N ARG A 195 10.22 8.04 -11.00
CA ARG A 195 8.92 7.70 -11.59
C ARG A 195 7.92 7.27 -10.53
N SER A 196 8.32 6.44 -9.58
CA SER A 196 7.46 6.03 -8.46
C SER A 196 7.03 7.22 -7.60
N HIS A 197 7.93 8.18 -7.36
CA HIS A 197 7.59 9.39 -6.62
C HIS A 197 6.52 10.22 -7.34
N PHE A 198 6.71 10.50 -8.64
CA PHE A 198 5.73 11.24 -9.43
C PHE A 198 4.39 10.49 -9.53
N LEU A 199 4.42 9.16 -9.63
CA LEU A 199 3.21 8.34 -9.60
C LEU A 199 2.49 8.48 -8.25
N ALA A 200 3.22 8.41 -7.13
CA ALA A 200 2.67 8.57 -5.79
C ALA A 200 1.98 9.95 -5.62
N GLU A 201 2.64 11.03 -6.03
CA GLU A 201 2.08 12.39 -5.97
C GLU A 201 0.82 12.50 -6.84
N SER A 202 0.86 11.99 -8.08
CA SER A 202 -0.29 12.02 -8.98
C SER A 202 -1.48 11.28 -8.37
N LEU A 203 -1.25 10.10 -7.78
CA LEU A 203 -2.29 9.29 -7.16
C LEU A 203 -2.81 9.91 -5.86
N PHE A 204 -1.97 10.63 -5.11
CA PHE A 204 -2.40 11.38 -3.93
C PHE A 204 -3.37 12.51 -4.31
N PHE A 205 -3.02 13.33 -5.31
CA PHE A 205 -3.91 14.41 -5.78
C PHE A 205 -5.21 13.88 -6.40
N LYS A 206 -5.19 12.68 -6.96
CA LYS A 206 -6.38 11.97 -7.46
C LYS A 206 -7.18 11.26 -6.35
N GLY A 207 -6.74 11.31 -5.10
CA GLY A 207 -7.38 10.64 -3.97
C GLY A 207 -7.27 9.11 -3.98
N LYS A 208 -6.39 8.55 -4.82
CA LYS A 208 -6.13 7.10 -4.91
C LYS A 208 -5.09 6.63 -3.91
N VAL A 209 -4.18 7.49 -3.48
CA VAL A 209 -3.29 7.32 -2.32
C VAL A 209 -3.76 8.31 -1.26
N ARG A 210 -3.81 7.89 0.01
CA ARG A 210 -4.41 8.69 1.09
C ARG A 210 -3.38 9.46 1.90
N TYR A 211 -2.16 8.95 1.97
CA TYR A 211 -1.11 9.53 2.79
C TYR A 211 -0.04 10.16 1.90
N TYR A 212 0.24 11.45 2.10
CA TYR A 212 1.29 12.11 1.34
C TYR A 212 2.67 11.53 1.67
N GLU A 213 2.84 11.02 2.90
CA GLU A 213 4.07 10.33 3.31
C GLU A 213 4.41 9.11 2.44
N SER A 214 3.44 8.57 1.69
CA SER A 214 3.66 7.49 0.74
C SER A 214 4.53 7.89 -0.46
N CYS A 215 4.75 9.19 -0.67
CA CYS A 215 5.63 9.72 -1.71
C CYS A 215 7.11 9.76 -1.27
N SER A 216 7.43 9.36 -0.04
CA SER A 216 8.79 9.44 0.52
C SER A 216 9.81 8.67 -0.32
N HIS A 217 10.85 9.36 -0.81
CA HIS A 217 11.95 8.73 -1.54
C HIS A 217 12.65 7.64 -0.74
N ASP A 218 12.79 7.79 0.58
CA ASP A 218 13.47 6.81 1.42
C ASP A 218 12.63 5.53 1.56
N THR A 219 11.31 5.68 1.69
CA THR A 219 10.39 4.53 1.72
C THR A 219 10.30 3.84 0.37
N LEU A 220 10.27 4.58 -0.74
CA LEU A 220 10.30 4.00 -2.09
C LEU A 220 11.63 3.25 -2.36
N LYS A 221 12.77 3.81 -1.93
CA LYS A 221 14.07 3.11 -1.97
C LYS A 221 14.07 1.84 -1.14
N ALA A 222 13.45 1.86 0.04
CA ALA A 222 13.31 0.69 0.89
C ALA A 222 12.42 -0.38 0.23
N ALA A 223 11.31 0.03 -0.39
CA ALA A 223 10.43 -0.87 -1.14
C ALA A 223 11.16 -1.58 -2.29
N LEU A 224 11.94 -0.83 -3.08
CA LEU A 224 12.73 -1.40 -4.16
C LEU A 224 13.78 -2.40 -3.63
N ARG A 225 14.44 -2.11 -2.50
CA ARG A 225 15.37 -3.05 -1.86
C ARG A 225 14.65 -4.32 -1.39
N SER A 226 13.46 -4.19 -0.78
CA SER A 226 12.66 -5.36 -0.39
C SER A 226 12.27 -6.21 -1.59
N TYR A 227 11.90 -5.59 -2.72
CA TYR A 227 11.59 -6.33 -3.95
C TYR A 227 12.81 -7.00 -4.57
N GLN A 228 13.99 -6.41 -4.42
CA GLN A 228 15.24 -7.07 -4.78
C GLN A 228 15.51 -8.29 -3.89
N ASP A 229 15.37 -8.15 -2.57
CA ASP A 229 15.54 -9.26 -1.62
C ASP A 229 14.58 -10.42 -1.90
N MET A 230 13.35 -10.10 -2.32
CA MET A 230 12.30 -11.05 -2.67
C MET A 230 12.44 -11.65 -4.08
N GLN A 231 13.50 -11.30 -4.82
CA GLN A 231 13.73 -11.75 -6.20
C GLN A 231 12.59 -11.36 -7.16
N ILE A 232 11.94 -10.22 -6.91
CA ILE A 232 10.96 -9.61 -7.84
C ILE A 232 11.69 -8.81 -8.92
N VAL A 233 12.75 -8.11 -8.51
CA VAL A 233 13.63 -7.35 -9.40
C VAL A 233 15.08 -7.77 -9.24
N GLU A 234 15.82 -7.69 -10.32
CA GLU A 234 17.27 -7.85 -10.36
C GLU A 234 17.95 -6.52 -10.62
N VAL A 235 19.09 -6.31 -9.96
CA VAL A 235 19.92 -5.12 -10.16
C VAL A 235 21.19 -5.53 -10.89
N VAL A 236 21.26 -5.23 -12.18
CA VAL A 236 22.39 -5.56 -13.04
C VAL A 236 23.39 -4.42 -13.01
N LYS A 237 24.65 -4.75 -12.74
CA LYS A 237 25.78 -3.81 -12.84
C LYS A 237 26.33 -3.90 -14.25
N ALA A 238 26.44 -2.77 -14.94
CA ALA A 238 27.10 -2.74 -16.24
C ALA A 238 28.57 -3.21 -16.10
N PRO A 239 29.06 -4.08 -17.00
CA PRO A 239 30.40 -4.68 -16.89
C PRO A 239 31.54 -3.66 -16.99
N ASP A 240 31.29 -2.47 -17.55
CA ASP A 240 32.34 -1.53 -17.93
C ASP A 240 32.22 -0.13 -17.29
N SER A 241 31.38 0.06 -16.27
CA SER A 241 31.38 1.34 -15.55
C SER A 241 30.97 1.24 -14.09
N LYS A 242 31.73 1.92 -13.23
CA LYS A 242 31.42 2.19 -11.82
C LYS A 242 30.10 2.97 -11.60
N VAL A 243 29.27 3.21 -12.61
CA VAL A 243 28.35 4.37 -12.61
C VAL A 243 26.87 4.05 -12.83
N ARG A 244 26.46 2.90 -13.41
CA ARG A 244 25.02 2.64 -13.61
C ARG A 244 24.61 1.22 -13.21
N THR A 245 23.76 1.14 -12.19
CA THR A 245 22.99 -0.04 -11.83
C THR A 245 21.62 0.03 -12.50
N SER A 246 21.37 -0.88 -13.44
CA SER A 246 20.06 -1.05 -14.07
C SER A 246 19.19 -1.95 -13.21
N VAL A 247 17.88 -1.72 -13.24
CA VAL A 247 16.85 -2.54 -12.61
C VAL A 247 16.01 -3.19 -13.71
N MET A 248 15.74 -4.48 -13.56
CA MET A 248 14.85 -5.25 -14.42
C MET A 248 13.99 -6.23 -13.61
N LEU A 249 12.88 -6.70 -14.19
CA LEU A 249 12.07 -7.76 -13.57
C LEU A 249 12.74 -9.11 -13.76
N THR A 250 12.65 -9.95 -12.73
CA THR A 250 13.06 -11.36 -12.83
C THR A 250 12.10 -12.13 -13.72
N GLU A 251 12.55 -13.27 -14.27
CA GLU A 251 11.80 -14.06 -15.25
C GLU A 251 10.36 -14.34 -14.81
N TYR A 252 10.16 -14.69 -13.53
CA TYR A 252 8.82 -14.98 -13.00
C TYR A 252 7.88 -13.76 -13.06
N TYR A 253 8.38 -12.55 -12.81
CA TYR A 253 7.55 -11.33 -12.77
C TYR A 253 7.48 -10.59 -14.10
N ARG A 254 8.11 -11.11 -15.17
CA ARG A 254 7.87 -10.66 -16.55
C ARG A 254 6.47 -11.00 -17.04
N ILE A 255 5.84 -11.99 -16.43
CA ILE A 255 4.46 -12.36 -16.71
C ILE A 255 3.53 -11.32 -16.02
N PRO A 256 2.71 -10.57 -16.79
CA PRO A 256 1.83 -9.51 -16.26
C PRO A 256 0.97 -9.97 -15.08
N GLU A 257 0.42 -11.19 -15.16
CA GLU A 257 -0.46 -11.76 -14.15
C GLU A 257 0.26 -11.96 -12.81
N HIS A 258 1.56 -12.26 -12.82
CA HIS A 258 2.32 -12.48 -11.59
C HIS A 258 2.59 -11.17 -10.85
N LEU A 259 2.95 -10.12 -11.58
CA LEU A 259 3.13 -8.80 -11.01
C LEU A 259 1.79 -8.20 -10.56
N GLN A 260 0.71 -8.41 -11.32
CA GLN A 260 -0.63 -7.99 -10.91
C GLN A 260 -1.08 -8.68 -9.62
N ARG A 261 -0.85 -9.99 -9.45
CA ARG A 261 -1.15 -10.70 -8.20
C ARG A 261 -0.42 -10.10 -7.00
N LEU A 262 0.83 -9.66 -7.16
CA LEU A 262 1.57 -8.97 -6.11
C LEU A 262 0.92 -7.63 -5.76
N ILE A 263 0.56 -6.83 -6.78
CA ILE A 263 -0.11 -5.54 -6.60
C ILE A 263 -1.43 -5.73 -5.87
N ASP A 264 -2.26 -6.68 -6.33
CA ASP A 264 -3.54 -7.02 -5.72
C ASP A 264 -3.36 -7.51 -4.28
N HIS A 265 -2.33 -8.31 -4.02
CA HIS A 265 -2.01 -8.77 -2.67
C HIS A 265 -1.70 -7.58 -1.74
N ILE A 266 -0.83 -6.66 -2.14
CA ILE A 266 -0.51 -5.48 -1.33
C ILE A 266 -1.76 -4.58 -1.16
N ASP A 267 -2.61 -4.48 -2.19
CA ASP A 267 -3.83 -3.67 -2.15
C ASP A 267 -4.80 -4.10 -1.05
N ARG A 268 -4.86 -5.40 -0.72
CA ARG A 268 -5.70 -5.93 0.37
C ARG A 268 -5.41 -5.31 1.74
N PHE A 269 -4.20 -4.81 1.95
CA PHE A 269 -3.79 -4.16 3.19
C PHE A 269 -4.11 -2.67 3.22
N ARG A 270 -4.48 -2.06 2.09
CA ARG A 270 -4.76 -0.63 1.99
C ARG A 270 -6.16 -0.31 2.46
N LYS A 271 -6.35 0.91 2.98
CA LYS A 271 -7.61 1.42 3.54
C LYS A 271 -8.79 1.42 2.55
N GLY A 272 -8.54 1.24 1.25
CA GLY A 272 -9.50 1.34 0.15
C GLY A 272 -10.69 0.38 0.23
N SER A 273 -10.61 -0.72 0.98
CA SER A 273 -11.70 -1.72 1.00
C SER A 273 -12.87 -1.38 1.95
N LEU A 274 -12.66 -0.55 2.98
CA LEU A 274 -13.67 -0.37 4.05
C LEU A 274 -14.69 0.73 3.77
N GLU A 275 -14.30 1.75 3.02
CA GLU A 275 -15.18 2.88 2.71
C GLU A 275 -15.98 2.64 1.40
N GLU A 276 -15.52 1.73 0.54
CA GLU A 276 -16.22 1.37 -0.71
C GLU A 276 -17.29 0.28 -0.51
N MET A 277 -17.38 -0.38 0.66
CA MET A 277 -18.47 -1.32 0.97
C MET A 277 -19.83 -0.64 1.22
N ASN A 278 -19.93 0.69 1.13
CA ASN A 278 -21.21 1.41 1.18
C ASN A 278 -21.51 2.31 -0.03
N VAL A 279 -20.71 2.30 -1.10
CA VAL A 279 -21.05 3.03 -2.33
C VAL A 279 -20.53 2.28 -3.57
N LEU A 280 -21.46 1.56 -4.22
CA LEU A 280 -21.59 1.33 -5.66
C LEU A 280 -20.33 1.06 -6.52
N ASP A 281 -20.32 -0.16 -7.08
CA ASP A 281 -19.86 -0.54 -8.43
C ASP A 281 -18.39 -0.31 -8.84
N ALA A 282 -17.54 -1.26 -8.44
CA ALA A 282 -16.18 -1.46 -8.94
C ALA A 282 -16.08 -1.95 -10.41
N LYS A 283 -17.15 -1.85 -11.22
CA LYS A 283 -17.13 -2.15 -12.66
C LYS A 283 -17.06 -0.91 -13.56
N ALA A 284 -17.24 0.31 -13.04
CA ALA A 284 -17.39 1.52 -13.88
C ALA A 284 -16.08 2.28 -14.18
N VAL A 285 -14.98 2.02 -13.45
CA VAL A 285 -13.76 2.86 -13.54
C VAL A 285 -12.79 2.39 -14.65
N VAL A 286 -12.85 1.12 -15.05
CA VAL A 286 -11.98 0.58 -16.10
C VAL A 286 -12.59 0.75 -17.50
N TYR A 287 -13.93 0.79 -17.64
CA TYR A 287 -14.59 0.97 -18.95
C TYR A 287 -14.71 2.44 -19.40
N SER A 288 -14.78 3.40 -18.47
CA SER A 288 -14.97 4.83 -18.81
C SER A 288 -13.69 5.54 -19.27
N SER A 289 -12.51 4.99 -18.96
CA SER A 289 -11.21 5.51 -19.37
C SER A 289 -10.77 5.01 -20.74
N VAL A 290 -11.29 3.86 -21.19
CA VAL A 290 -11.04 3.30 -22.54
C VAL A 290 -11.95 3.95 -23.58
N MET A 291 -13.25 4.12 -23.28
CA MET A 291 -14.22 4.70 -24.23
C MET A 291 -13.99 6.20 -24.49
N LYS A 292 -13.39 6.95 -23.55
CA LYS A 292 -13.06 8.38 -23.76
C LYS A 292 -11.85 8.64 -24.64
N ARG A 293 -11.04 7.61 -24.95
CA ARG A 293 -9.93 7.73 -25.92
C ARG A 293 -10.34 7.46 -27.35
N GLU A 294 -11.45 6.75 -27.57
CA GLU A 294 -11.97 6.45 -28.92
C GLU A 294 -12.89 7.54 -29.48
N GLN A 295 -13.39 8.47 -28.65
CA GLN A 295 -14.26 9.57 -29.09
C GLN A 295 -13.52 10.89 -29.39
N HIS A 296 -12.19 10.95 -29.25
CA HIS A 296 -11.39 12.16 -29.52
C HIS A 296 -10.41 12.04 -30.69
N SER A 297 -10.53 11.00 -31.53
CA SER A 297 -9.70 10.83 -32.74
C SER A 297 -10.42 11.15 -34.06
N THR A 298 -11.63 11.72 -34.03
CA THR A 298 -12.46 11.96 -35.24
C THR A 298 -12.98 13.39 -35.45
N GLU A 299 -12.36 14.40 -34.84
CA GLU A 299 -12.64 15.81 -35.20
C GLU A 299 -11.39 16.49 -35.77
N GLU A 300 -11.35 16.61 -37.11
CA GLU A 300 -10.43 17.48 -37.84
C GLU A 300 -10.69 18.96 -37.49
N PRO A 301 -9.64 19.79 -37.31
CA PRO A 301 -9.85 21.22 -37.11
C PRO A 301 -10.11 21.91 -38.44
N MET A 302 -11.33 22.42 -38.61
CA MET A 302 -11.68 23.36 -39.69
C MET A 302 -10.91 24.67 -39.48
N ILE A 303 -9.97 24.93 -40.38
CA ILE A 303 -9.23 26.19 -40.50
C ILE A 303 -10.21 27.29 -40.95
N ALA A 304 -10.55 28.22 -40.07
CA ALA A 304 -11.17 29.48 -40.47
C ALA A 304 -10.05 30.52 -40.73
N LYS A 305 -9.85 30.83 -42.00
CA LYS A 305 -9.22 32.07 -42.48
C LYS A 305 -10.25 33.20 -42.41
N LEU A 306 -9.73 34.40 -42.12
CA LEU A 306 -10.33 35.75 -42.08
C LEU A 306 -10.87 36.19 -40.71
#